data_AF-A0A358DJA7-F1
#
_entry.id   AF-A0A358DJA7-F1
#
_cell.length_a   1.000
_cell.length_b   1.000
_cell.length_c   1.000
_cell.angle_alpha   90.00
_cell.angle_beta   90.00
_cell.angle_gamma   90.00
#
_symmetry.space_group_name_H-M   'P 1'
#
loop_
_entity.id
_entity.type
_entity.pdbx_description
1 polymer ?
#
loop_
_entity_poly.entity_id
_entity_poly.type
_entity_poly.pdbx_seq_one_letter_code
_entity_poly.pdbx_strand_id
1 'polypeptide(L)'
;AMGKKLADKMAALKEKFISGGKSNGYKEKDLQKIWTDWEKFAQYAFNKSHSTCYSWVAYQTAWLKANYPSEYMASVLSNNLNNITEITKFMDECKAMGINVLSPD
;
A
#
# COMPACT_ATOMS: atom_id res chain seq x y z
N ALA A 1 19.43 8.88 5.20
CA ALA A 1 19.71 10.26 5.67
C ALA A 1 18.40 10.99 5.95
N MET A 2 17.50 11.15 4.96
CA MET A 2 16.20 11.83 5.14
C MET A 2 15.30 11.14 6.18
N GLY A 3 14.95 9.87 5.99
CA GLY A 3 14.05 9.15 6.90
C GLY A 3 14.63 8.89 8.31
N LYS A 4 15.97 8.95 8.46
CA LYS A 4 16.66 8.81 9.76
C LYS A 4 16.97 10.16 10.44
N LYS A 5 16.53 11.28 9.86
CA LYS A 5 16.72 12.66 10.36
C LYS A 5 18.16 12.99 10.82
N LEU A 6 19.17 12.47 10.13
CA LEU A 6 20.57 12.78 10.43
C LEU A 6 20.93 14.16 9.86
N ALA A 7 20.78 15.20 10.69
CA ALA A 7 20.89 16.61 10.27
C ALA A 7 22.17 16.93 9.50
N ASP A 8 23.33 16.50 10.00
CA ASP A 8 24.63 16.79 9.37
C ASP A 8 24.76 16.14 7.99
N LYS A 9 24.27 14.90 7.84
CA LYS A 9 24.27 14.19 6.55
C LYS A 9 23.25 14.79 5.58
N MET A 10 22.16 15.35 6.09
CA MET A 10 21.13 16.01 5.30
C MET A 10 21.62 17.34 4.73
N ALA A 11 22.31 18.15 5.54
CA ALA A 11 22.91 19.41 5.09
C ALA A 11 23.93 19.18 3.96
N ALA A 12 24.83 18.19 4.13
CA ALA A 12 25.81 17.83 3.10
C ALA A 12 25.15 17.34 1.79
N LEU A 13 24.07 16.56 1.88
CA LEU A 13 23.34 16.10 0.69
C LEU A 13 22.56 17.24 0.01
N LYS A 14 22.04 18.20 0.79
CA LYS A 14 21.34 19.38 0.26
C LYS A 14 22.28 20.22 -0.58
N GLU A 15 23.46 20.53 -0.06
CA GLU A 15 24.47 21.30 -0.77
C GLU A 15 24.90 20.61 -2.07
N LYS A 16 25.13 19.29 -2.01
CA LYS A 16 25.44 18.48 -3.20
C LYS A 16 24.32 18.51 -4.25
N PHE A 17 23.06 18.48 -3.82
CA PHE A 17 21.91 18.57 -4.72
C PHE A 17 21.79 19.94 -5.39
N ILE A 18 21.89 21.03 -4.61
CA ILE A 18 21.78 22.40 -5.14
C ILE A 18 22.93 22.70 -6.11
N SER A 19 24.18 22.38 -5.73
CA SER A 19 25.36 22.61 -6.58
C SER A 19 25.29 21.81 -7.88
N GLY A 20 24.93 20.52 -7.82
CA GLY A 20 24.73 19.68 -9.01
C GLY A 20 23.58 20.15 -9.89
N GLY A 21 22.50 20.67 -9.31
CA GLY A 21 21.41 21.27 -10.07
C GLY A 21 21.84 22.57 -10.78
N LYS A 22 22.61 23.43 -10.11
CA LYS A 22 23.16 24.65 -10.71
C LYS A 22 24.11 24.34 -11.87
N SER A 23 25.00 23.34 -11.72
CA SER A 23 25.90 22.93 -12.81
C SER A 23 25.15 22.37 -14.03
N ASN A 24 23.95 21.82 -13.81
CA ASN A 24 23.06 21.35 -14.87
C ASN A 24 22.15 22.47 -15.43
N GLY A 25 22.36 23.73 -15.05
CA GLY A 25 21.63 24.89 -15.58
C GLY A 25 20.29 25.18 -14.93
N TYR A 26 19.94 24.53 -13.81
CA TYR A 26 18.69 24.77 -13.11
C TYR A 26 18.76 25.97 -12.16
N LYS A 27 17.65 26.70 -12.03
CA LYS A 27 17.53 27.84 -11.11
C LYS A 27 17.52 27.34 -9.66
N GLU A 28 18.26 28.03 -8.80
CA GLU A 28 18.35 27.68 -7.37
C GLU A 28 17.00 27.66 -6.67
N LYS A 29 16.11 28.60 -7.01
CA LYS A 29 14.76 28.67 -6.44
C LYS A 29 13.96 27.38 -6.65
N ASP A 30 14.06 26.79 -7.84
CA ASP A 30 13.33 25.57 -8.20
C ASP A 30 13.92 24.37 -7.46
N LEU A 31 15.25 24.30 -7.38
CA LEU A 31 15.96 23.26 -6.63
C LEU A 31 15.63 23.31 -5.13
N GLN A 32 15.59 24.52 -4.53
CA GLN A 32 15.20 24.67 -3.13
C GLN A 32 13.77 24.19 -2.88
N LYS A 33 12.84 24.53 -3.78
CA LYS A 33 11.46 24.03 -3.69
C LYS A 33 11.41 22.49 -3.74
N ILE A 34 12.09 21.88 -4.71
CA ILE A 34 12.13 20.41 -4.86
C ILE A 34 12.69 19.75 -3.59
N TRP A 35 13.77 20.30 -3.03
CA TRP A 35 14.36 19.76 -1.81
C TRP A 35 13.39 19.81 -0.63
N THR A 36 12.71 20.94 -0.42
CA THR A 36 11.70 21.09 0.64
C THR A 36 10.53 20.13 0.44
N ASP A 37 10.07 19.93 -0.79
CA ASP A 37 9.01 18.97 -1.11
C ASP A 37 9.47 17.53 -0.82
N TRP A 38 10.72 17.18 -1.13
CA TRP A 38 11.30 15.89 -0.82
C TRP A 38 11.50 15.64 0.68
N GLU A 39 11.93 16.63 1.46
CA GLU A 39 12.06 16.51 2.92
C GLU A 39 10.73 16.22 3.60
N LYS A 40 9.65 16.85 3.11
CA LYS A 40 8.28 16.57 3.56
C LYS A 40 7.83 15.17 3.12
N PHE A 41 8.02 14.84 1.84
CA PHE A 41 7.60 13.56 1.27
C PHE A 41 8.33 12.37 1.92
N ALA A 42 9.62 12.51 2.25
CA ALA A 42 10.43 11.44 2.82
C ALA A 42 9.92 10.93 4.18
N GLN A 43 9.05 11.68 4.87
CA GLN A 43 8.41 11.25 6.11
C GLN A 43 7.27 10.23 5.87
N TYR A 44 6.70 10.22 4.67
CA TYR A 44 5.57 9.38 4.29
C TYR A 44 5.82 8.56 3.02
N ALA A 45 7.03 8.64 2.48
CA ALA A 45 7.43 7.90 1.29
C ALA A 45 7.30 6.41 1.55
N PHE A 46 6.58 5.73 0.66
CA PHE A 46 6.34 4.30 0.77
C PHE A 46 7.09 3.54 -0.30
N ASN A 47 7.53 2.32 0.03
CA ASN A 47 8.30 1.51 -0.89
C ASN A 47 7.43 0.98 -2.04
N LYS A 48 7.79 1.32 -3.28
CA LYS A 48 7.03 0.95 -4.48
C LYS A 48 7.01 -0.56 -4.72
N SER A 49 8.12 -1.28 -4.56
CA SER A 49 8.14 -2.73 -4.84
C SER A 49 7.26 -3.48 -3.85
N HIS A 50 7.30 -3.10 -2.57
CA HIS A 50 6.42 -3.67 -1.56
C HIS A 50 4.94 -3.40 -1.88
N SER A 51 4.59 -2.14 -2.21
CA SER A 51 3.20 -1.80 -2.62
C SER A 51 2.74 -2.64 -3.80
N THR A 52 3.58 -2.77 -4.82
CA THR A 52 3.22 -3.43 -6.08
C THR A 52 2.91 -4.91 -5.85
N CYS A 53 3.74 -5.62 -5.07
CA CYS A 53 3.51 -7.04 -4.78
C CYS A 53 2.21 -7.26 -3.99
N TYR A 54 1.91 -6.41 -3.01
CA TYR A 54 0.65 -6.51 -2.25
C TYR A 54 -0.57 -6.15 -3.12
N SER A 55 -0.47 -5.12 -3.95
CA SER A 55 -1.54 -4.77 -4.89
C SER A 55 -1.83 -5.89 -5.88
N TRP A 56 -0.82 -6.67 -6.29
CA TRP A 56 -1.01 -7.82 -7.17
C TRP A 56 -1.84 -8.91 -6.51
N VAL A 57 -1.52 -9.28 -5.27
CA VAL A 57 -2.31 -10.26 -4.51
C VAL A 57 -3.73 -9.75 -4.26
N ALA A 58 -3.89 -8.48 -3.89
CA ALA A 58 -5.20 -7.87 -3.70
C ALA A 58 -6.06 -7.90 -4.98
N TYR A 59 -5.44 -7.63 -6.13
CA TYR A 59 -6.10 -7.72 -7.44
C TYR A 59 -6.56 -9.14 -7.74
N GLN A 60 -5.71 -10.15 -7.53
CA GLN A 60 -6.06 -11.55 -7.73
C GLN A 60 -7.23 -11.97 -6.83
N THR A 61 -7.19 -11.60 -5.55
CA THR A 61 -8.26 -11.85 -4.58
C THR A 61 -9.57 -11.18 -5.01
N ALA A 62 -9.53 -9.92 -5.42
CA ALA A 62 -10.71 -9.20 -5.90
C ALA A 62 -11.27 -9.82 -7.18
N TRP A 63 -10.41 -10.27 -8.10
CA TRP A 63 -10.81 -10.94 -9.33
C TRP A 63 -11.54 -12.25 -9.03
N LEU A 64 -11.05 -13.06 -8.09
CA LEU A 64 -11.74 -14.28 -7.66
C LEU A 64 -13.10 -13.95 -7.04
N LYS A 65 -13.17 -12.96 -6.13
CA LYS A 65 -14.44 -12.54 -5.52
C LYS A 65 -15.46 -12.05 -6.56
N ALA A 66 -15.00 -11.38 -7.62
CA ALA A 66 -15.87 -10.83 -8.66
C ALA A 66 -16.39 -11.88 -9.66
N ASN A 67 -15.57 -12.88 -10.00
CA ASN A 67 -15.89 -13.85 -11.08
C ASN A 67 -16.31 -15.24 -10.56
N TYR A 68 -15.90 -15.59 -9.33
CA TYR A 68 -16.19 -16.86 -8.64
C TYR A 68 -16.61 -16.59 -7.18
N PRO A 69 -17.69 -15.82 -6.96
CA PRO A 69 -18.03 -15.29 -5.64
C PRO A 69 -18.34 -16.40 -4.63
N SER A 70 -19.05 -17.46 -5.04
CA SER A 70 -19.43 -18.57 -4.15
C SER A 70 -18.22 -19.40 -3.74
N GLU A 71 -17.34 -19.74 -4.68
CA GLU A 71 -16.10 -20.49 -4.44
C GLU A 71 -15.12 -19.67 -3.58
N TYR A 72 -15.00 -18.38 -3.89
CA TYR A 72 -14.19 -17.47 -3.09
C TYR A 72 -14.71 -17.39 -1.65
N MET A 73 -16.00 -17.14 -1.46
CA MET A 73 -16.58 -17.06 -0.11
C MET A 73 -16.53 -18.40 0.63
N ALA A 74 -16.70 -19.53 -0.06
CA ALA A 74 -16.46 -20.85 0.53
C ALA A 74 -15.03 -20.98 1.05
N SER A 75 -14.02 -20.57 0.27
CA SER A 75 -12.61 -20.59 0.71
C SER A 75 -12.35 -19.68 1.92
N VAL A 76 -12.99 -18.50 1.96
CA VAL A 76 -12.88 -17.55 3.08
C VAL A 76 -13.49 -18.15 4.34
N LEU A 77 -14.66 -18.78 4.25
CA LEU A 77 -15.30 -19.47 5.37
C LEU A 77 -14.44 -20.64 5.86
N SER A 78 -13.91 -21.47 4.94
CA SER A 78 -13.02 -22.59 5.27
C SER A 78 -11.74 -22.14 5.99
N ASN A 79 -11.13 -21.04 5.56
CA ASN A 79 -9.92 -20.51 6.20
C ASN A 79 -10.17 -19.95 7.61
N ASN A 80 -11.42 -19.67 7.96
CA ASN A 80 -11.81 -19.08 9.24
C ASN A 80 -12.63 -20.02 10.13
N LEU A 81 -12.70 -21.33 9.83
CA LEU A 81 -13.55 -22.33 10.52
C LEU A 81 -13.43 -22.34 12.06
N ASN A 82 -12.27 -21.98 12.60
CA ASN A 82 -12.02 -21.98 14.04
C ASN A 82 -12.31 -20.62 14.71
N ASN A 83 -12.73 -19.61 13.94
CA ASN A 83 -13.03 -18.26 14.43
C ASN A 83 -14.49 -17.90 14.16
N ILE A 84 -15.33 -18.17 15.16
CA ILE A 84 -16.79 -17.95 15.08
C ILE A 84 -17.13 -16.49 14.74
N THR A 85 -16.38 -15.52 15.28
CA THR A 85 -16.61 -14.09 15.03
C THR A 85 -16.41 -13.75 13.55
N GLU A 86 -15.31 -14.23 12.95
CA GLU A 86 -15.04 -13.98 11.52
C GLU A 86 -15.99 -14.78 10.62
N ILE A 87 -16.32 -16.03 10.96
CA ILE A 87 -17.33 -16.82 10.22
C ILE A 87 -18.66 -16.07 10.15
N THR A 88 -19.16 -15.58 11.28
CA THR A 88 -20.44 -14.87 11.34
C THR A 88 -20.45 -13.67 10.40
N LYS A 89 -19.38 -12.87 10.45
CA LYS A 89 -19.17 -11.72 9.57
C LYS A 89 -19.14 -12.11 8.09
N PHE A 90 -18.47 -13.21 7.73
CA PHE A 90 -18.42 -13.67 6.34
C PHE A 90 -19.73 -14.32 5.88
N MET A 91 -20.52 -14.92 6.76
CA MET A 91 -21.88 -15.38 6.45
C MET A 91 -22.82 -14.20 6.16
N ASP A 92 -22.71 -13.11 6.91
CA ASP A 92 -23.46 -11.87 6.62
C ASP A 92 -23.06 -11.26 5.27
N GLU A 93 -21.77 -11.29 4.93
CA GLU A 93 -21.29 -10.87 3.61
C GLU A 93 -21.83 -11.76 2.48
N CYS A 94 -21.84 -13.09 2.65
CA CYS A 94 -22.48 -14.00 1.69
C CYS A 94 -23.94 -13.61 1.46
N LYS A 95 -24.68 -13.32 2.53
CA LYS A 95 -26.08 -12.90 2.45
C LYS A 95 -26.22 -11.55 1.72
N ALA A 96 -25.36 -10.58 2.00
CA ALA A 96 -25.35 -9.28 1.31
C ALA A 96 -25.03 -9.43 -0.19
N MET A 97 -24.19 -10.40 -0.54
CA MET A 97 -23.86 -10.75 -1.93
C MET A 97 -24.93 -11.63 -2.63
N GLY A 98 -26.00 -12.03 -1.92
CA GLY A 98 -27.05 -12.90 -2.47
C GLY A 98 -26.67 -14.38 -2.58
N ILE A 99 -25.62 -14.81 -1.87
CA ILE A 99 -25.14 -16.19 -1.86
C ILE A 99 -25.84 -16.95 -0.74
N ASN A 100 -26.53 -18.04 -1.09
CA ASN A 100 -27.18 -18.90 -0.10
C ASN A 100 -26.15 -19.83 0.57
N VAL A 101 -26.08 -19.81 1.90
CA VAL A 101 -25.20 -20.68 2.71
C VAL A 101 -26.08 -21.72 3.40
N LEU A 102 -25.90 -22.99 3.05
CA LEU A 102 -26.69 -24.09 3.59
C LEU A 102 -26.10 -24.59 4.92
N SER A 103 -26.96 -25.16 5.77
CA SER A 103 -26.50 -25.91 6.94
C SER A 103 -25.81 -27.21 6.52
N PRO A 104 -24.90 -27.76 7.36
CA PRO A 104 -24.36 -29.10 7.16
C PRO A 104 -25.48 -30.14 7.08
N ASP A 105 -25.29 -31.17 6.26
CA ASP A 105 -26.12 -32.37 6.18
C ASP A 105 -25.66 -33.43 7.20
#